data_AF-A0A379UVN2-F1
#
_entry.id   AF-A0A379UVN2-F1
#
_cell.length_a   1.000
_cell.length_b   1.000
_cell.length_c   1.000
_cell.angle_alpha   90.00
_cell.angle_beta   90.00
_cell.angle_gamma   90.00
#
_symmetry.space_group_name_H-M   'P 1'
#
loop_
_entity.id
_entity.type
_entity.pdbx_description
1 polymer ?
#
loop_
_entity_poly.entity_id
_entity_poly.type
_entity_poly.pdbx_seq_one_letter_code
_entity_poly.pdbx_strand_id
1 'polypeptide(L)' 'MELLCPAGNLPALKAAIENGADAVYIGLKDDTNARHFAGLNFTEKNCRKR' A
#
# COMPACT_ATOMS: atom_id res chain seq x y z
N MET A 1 -9.80 -0.82 -18.77
CA MET A 1 -10.36 -0.26 -17.53
C MET A 1 -9.28 -0.48 -16.49
N GLU A 2 -8.75 0.57 -15.88
CA GLU A 2 -7.64 0.42 -14.92
C GLU A 2 -8.17 0.25 -13.49
N LEU A 3 -7.74 -0.82 -12.83
CA LEU A 3 -8.14 -1.15 -11.46
C LEU A 3 -7.13 -0.55 -10.47
N LEU A 4 -7.55 0.52 -9.79
CA LEU A 4 -6.79 1.14 -8.70
C LEU A 4 -7.26 0.60 -7.34
N CYS A 5 -6.38 -0.07 -6.61
CA CYS A 5 -6.68 -0.59 -5.28
C CYS A 5 -5.84 0.11 -4.19
N PRO A 6 -6.44 0.58 -3.09
CA PRO A 6 -5.67 1.07 -1.95
C PRO A 6 -5.12 -0.10 -1.13
N ALA A 7 -3.81 -0.12 -0.86
CA ALA A 7 -3.20 -1.11 0.02
C ALA A 7 -2.51 -0.44 1.21
N GLY A 8 -3.05 -0.66 2.40
CA GLY A 8 -2.46 -0.16 3.64
C GLY A 8 -1.41 -1.09 4.23
N ASN A 9 -1.24 -2.33 3.75
CA ASN A 9 -0.25 -3.26 4.27
C ASN A 9 0.18 -4.28 3.20
N LEU A 10 1.21 -5.06 3.49
CA LEU A 10 1.81 -6.03 2.57
C LEU A 10 0.83 -7.12 2.09
N PRO A 11 -0.01 -7.72 2.97
CA PRO A 11 -1.06 -8.64 2.54
C PRO A 11 -2.08 -8.01 1.58
N ALA A 12 -2.53 -6.79 1.85
CA ALA A 12 -3.47 -6.08 0.98
C ALA A 12 -2.85 -5.74 -0.38
N LEU A 13 -1.56 -5.38 -0.41
CA LEU A 13 -0.83 -5.17 -1.66
C LEU A 13 -0.75 -6.47 -2.48
N LYS A 14 -0.44 -7.59 -1.82
CA LYS A 14 -0.40 -8.90 -2.48
C LYS A 14 -1.76 -9.27 -3.07
N ALA A 15 -2.83 -9.11 -2.28
CA ALA A 15 -4.19 -9.36 -2.75
C ALA A 15 -4.59 -8.46 -3.93
N ALA A 16 -4.21 -7.19 -3.92
CA ALA A 16 -4.49 -6.27 -5.03
C ALA A 16 -3.82 -6.74 -6.34
N ILE A 17 -2.57 -7.19 -6.27
CA ILE A 17 -1.84 -7.74 -7.42
C ILE A 17 -2.50 -9.04 -7.91
N GLU A 18 -2.84 -9.96 -6.98
CA GLU A 18 -3.49 -11.23 -7.33
C GLU A 18 -4.87 -11.05 -7.97
N ASN A 19 -5.57 -9.96 -7.66
CA ASN A 19 -6.85 -9.61 -8.28
C ASN A 19 -6.72 -8.79 -9.58
N GLY A 20 -5.50 -8.56 -10.07
CA GLY A 20 -5.27 -7.88 -11.34
C GLY A 20 -5.38 -6.35 -11.26
N ALA A 21 -5.02 -5.75 -10.13
CA ALA A 21 -4.88 -4.29 -10.05
C ALA A 21 -3.74 -3.81 -10.95
N ASP A 22 -4.05 -2.90 -11.88
CA ASP A 22 -3.05 -2.24 -12.73
C ASP A 22 -2.18 -1.27 -11.92
N ALA A 23 -2.75 -0.66 -10.89
CA ALA A 23 -2.05 0.24 -9.98
C ALA A 23 -2.52 0.06 -8.53
N VAL A 24 -1.58 0.22 -7.60
CA VAL A 24 -1.87 0.15 -6.15
C VAL A 24 -1.35 1.40 -5.48
N TYR A 25 -2.25 2.16 -4.86
CA TYR A 25 -1.85 3.30 -4.02
C TYR A 25 -1.59 2.83 -2.59
N ILE A 26 -0.41 3.16 -2.06
CA ILE A 26 0.00 2.82 -0.70
C ILE A 26 0.22 4.09 0.12
N GLY A 27 -0.16 4.04 1.40
CA GLY A 27 0.16 5.07 2.37
C GLY A 27 1.55 4.85 2.98
N LEU A 28 2.37 5.89 3.02
CA LEU A 28 3.62 5.86 3.79
C LEU A 28 3.34 6.15 5.27
N LYS A 29 4.18 5.60 6.14
CA LYS A 29 4.10 5.84 7.58
C LYS A 29 4.82 7.16 7.90
N ASP A 30 4.16 8.27 7.65
CA ASP A 30 4.59 9.64 7.99
C ASP A 30 3.59 10.30 8.96
N ASP A 31 4.08 11.23 9.79
CA ASP A 31 3.26 11.96 10.77
C ASP A 31 2.21 12.88 10.10
N THR A 32 2.33 13.09 8.79
CA THR A 32 1.38 13.82 7.93
C THR A 32 0.28 12.93 7.33
N ASN A 33 0.27 11.63 7.59
CA ASN A 33 -0.75 10.71 7.07
C ASN A 33 -2.07 10.82 7.85
N ALA A 34 -3.16 11.20 7.18
CA ALA A 34 -4.50 11.24 7.78
C ALA A 34 -5.03 9.85 8.21
N ARG A 35 -4.43 8.76 7.74
CA ARG A 35 -4.66 7.36 8.16
C ARG A 35 -3.45 6.81 8.90
N HIS A 36 -2.91 7.55 9.87
CA HIS A 36 -1.93 7.06 10.83
C HIS A 36 -2.55 6.02 11.79
N PHE A 37 -2.97 4.88 11.23
CA PHE A 37 -3.44 3.73 11.97
C PHE A 37 -2.25 2.87 12.35
N ALA A 38 -2.06 2.62 13.65
CA ALA A 38 -1.03 1.72 14.14
C ALA A 38 -1.23 0.31 13.54
N GLY A 39 -0.29 -0.14 12.70
CA GLY A 39 -0.34 -1.46 12.04
C GLY A 39 -0.70 -1.42 10.54
N LEU A 40 -1.03 -0.25 10.00
CA LEU A 40 -1.12 0.01 8.56
C LEU A 40 -0.10 1.08 8.18
N ASN A 41 0.31 1.07 6.92
CA ASN A 41 1.28 1.91 6.21
C ASN A 41 2.65 1.28 5.97
N PHE A 42 3.17 1.51 4.76
CA PHE A 42 4.49 1.05 4.33
C PHE A 42 5.55 2.01 4.84
N THR A 43 6.72 1.48 5.22
CA THR A 43 7.92 2.30 5.43
C THR A 43 8.70 2.38 4.12
N GLU A 44 9.53 3.40 3.95
CA GLU A 44 10.38 3.54 2.77
C GLU A 44 11.24 2.28 2.50
N LYS A 45 11.67 1.60 3.58
CA LYS A 45 12.38 0.32 3.52
C LYS A 45 11.54 -0.82 2.91
N ASN A 46 10.23 -0.81 3.12
CA ASN A 46 9.31 -1.83 2.56
C ASN A 46 8.98 -1.55 1.08
N CYS A 47 8.99 -0.28 0.66
CA CYS A 47 8.79 0.11 -0.75
C CYS A 47 10.04 -0.15 -1.61
N ARG A 48 11.22 -0.13 -0.99
CA ARG A 48 12.48 -0.41 -1.67
C ARG A 48 12.75 -1.91 -1.70
N LYS A 49 12.11 -2.64 -2.63
CA LYS A 49 12.61 -3.97 -3.02
C LYS A 49 13.75 -3.80 -4.03
N ARG A 50 14.82 -4.57 -3.78
CA ARG A 50 15.99 -4.74 -4.65
C ARG A 50 15.63 -5.55 -5.88
#